data_AF-A0A9P6WT62-F1
#
_entry.id   AF-A0A9P6WT62-F1
#
_cell.length_a   1.000
_cell.length_b   1.000
_cell.length_c   1.000
_cell.angle_alpha   90.00
_cell.angle_beta   90.00
_cell.angle_gamma   90.00
#
_symmetry.space_group_name_H-M   'P 1'
#
loop_
_entity.id
_entity.type
_entity.pdbx_description
1 polymer ?
#
loop_
_entity_poly.entity_id
_entity_poly.type
_entity_poly.pdbx_seq_one_letter_code
_entity_poly.pdbx_strand_id
1 'polypeptide(L)'
;MDASVKPLAGIMQKGAVRSLNDILTRRDDLKNVQTSINDMGAALKEQKAKADAARAQLKQPDDLKAVYDKAYDKTVSLPADTFRDVLPQLNATFDSSLKIADYVDAHKAQIEISGSIVKT
;
A
#
# COMPACT_ATOMS: atom_id res chain seq x y z
N MET A 1 -12.45 33.67 0.62
CA MET A 1 -12.14 32.28 1.02
C MET A 1 -12.71 31.37 -0.05
N ASP A 2 -12.02 31.08 -1.16
CA ASP A 2 -12.73 30.54 -2.35
C ASP A 2 -12.02 29.42 -3.18
N ALA A 3 -10.72 29.17 -2.99
CA ALA A 3 -10.02 28.11 -3.75
C ALA A 3 -9.57 26.92 -2.89
N SER A 4 -9.24 27.15 -1.62
CA SER A 4 -8.54 26.18 -0.77
C SER A 4 -9.43 25.09 -0.16
N VAL A 5 -10.76 25.21 -0.27
CA VAL A 5 -11.73 24.31 0.36
C VAL A 5 -12.46 23.40 -0.64
N LYS A 6 -12.39 23.72 -1.94
CA LYS A 6 -12.95 22.89 -3.03
C LYS A 6 -12.41 21.44 -3.03
N PRO A 7 -11.11 21.21 -2.79
CA PRO A 7 -10.58 19.84 -2.73
C PRO A 7 -11.15 19.04 -1.55
N LEU A 8 -11.39 19.69 -0.41
CA LEU A 8 -11.93 19.04 0.79
C LEU A 8 -13.40 18.63 0.61
N ALA A 9 -14.20 19.46 -0.08
CA ALA A 9 -15.58 19.14 -0.44
C ALA A 9 -15.66 17.93 -1.41
N GLY A 10 -14.73 17.82 -2.36
CA GLY A 10 -14.66 16.70 -3.29
C GLY A 10 -14.26 15.37 -2.64
N ILE A 11 -13.42 15.42 -1.60
CA ILE A 11 -13.01 14.22 -0.84
C ILE A 11 -14.15 13.73 0.07
N MET A 12 -14.90 14.64 0.72
CA MET A 12 -16.10 14.25 1.47
C MET A 12 -17.19 13.63 0.57
N GLN A 13 -17.27 13.99 -0.72
CA GLN A 13 -18.20 13.37 -1.66
C GLN A 13 -17.83 11.93 -2.05
N LYS A 14 -16.54 11.56 -2.04
CA LYS A 14 -16.06 10.22 -2.42
C LYS A 14 -15.90 9.24 -1.24
N GLY A 15 -16.07 9.72 -0.01
CA GLY A 15 -15.94 8.91 1.20
C GLY A 15 -17.08 7.90 1.40
N ALA A 16 -18.29 8.24 0.95
CA ALA A 16 -19.43 7.34 1.04
C ALA A 16 -19.45 6.39 -0.16
N VAL A 17 -19.44 5.08 0.09
CA VAL A 17 -19.86 4.09 -0.90
C VAL A 17 -21.36 4.28 -1.09
N ARG A 18 -21.75 4.98 -2.16
CA ARG A 18 -23.15 5.36 -2.40
C ARG A 18 -23.81 4.46 -3.44
N SER A 19 -23.01 3.70 -4.18
CA SER A 19 -23.48 2.83 -5.25
C SER A 19 -22.58 1.61 -5.46
N LEU A 20 -23.11 0.61 -6.16
CA LEU A 20 -22.32 -0.54 -6.64
C LEU A 20 -21.19 -0.11 -7.59
N ASN A 21 -21.38 0.94 -8.39
CA ASN A 21 -20.32 1.48 -9.25
C ASN A 21 -19.15 2.07 -8.45
N ASP A 22 -19.40 2.69 -7.29
CA ASP A 22 -18.32 3.17 -6.41
C ASP A 22 -17.46 2.01 -5.88
N ILE A 23 -18.07 0.84 -5.64
CA ILE A 23 -17.36 -0.37 -5.23
C ILE A 23 -16.49 -0.89 -6.36
N LEU A 24 -17.00 -0.88 -7.61
CA LEU A 24 -16.24 -1.30 -8.79
C LEU A 24 -15.05 -0.36 -9.08
N THR A 25 -15.23 0.96 -8.99
CA THR A 25 -14.10 1.89 -9.14
C THR A 25 -13.06 1.67 -8.04
N ARG A 26 -13.48 1.49 -6.78
CA ARG A 26 -12.56 1.19 -5.68
C ARG A 26 -11.84 -0.14 -5.88
N ARG A 27 -12.47 -1.14 -6.50
CA ARG A 27 -11.83 -2.42 -6.85
C ARG A 27 -10.62 -2.22 -7.75
N ASP A 28 -10.77 -1.43 -8.81
CA ASP A 28 -9.68 -1.18 -9.76
C ASP A 28 -8.54 -0.40 -9.09
N ASP A 29 -8.88 0.59 -8.26
CA ASP A 29 -7.89 1.29 -7.43
C ASP A 29 -7.14 0.33 -6.48
N LEU A 30 -7.86 -0.59 -5.82
CA LEU A 30 -7.27 -1.60 -4.93
C LEU A 30 -6.34 -2.56 -5.69
N LYS A 31 -6.70 -2.98 -6.92
CA LYS A 31 -5.81 -3.79 -7.77
C LYS A 31 -4.54 -3.03 -8.13
N ASN A 32 -4.66 -1.78 -8.54
CA ASN A 32 -3.50 -0.95 -8.90
C ASN A 32 -2.55 -0.75 -7.70
N VAL A 33 -3.12 -0.51 -6.51
CA VAL A 33 -2.35 -0.40 -5.26
C VAL A 33 -1.67 -1.74 -4.93
N GLN A 34 -2.36 -2.87 -5.06
CA GLN A 34 -1.78 -4.19 -4.82
C GLN A 34 -0.60 -4.49 -5.76
N THR A 35 -0.73 -4.18 -7.05
CA THR A 35 0.37 -4.30 -8.01
C THR A 35 1.56 -3.42 -7.60
N SER A 36 1.29 -2.15 -7.27
CA SER A 36 2.35 -1.21 -6.85
C SER A 36 3.10 -1.67 -5.61
N ILE A 37 2.40 -2.27 -4.65
CA ILE A 37 2.98 -2.82 -3.41
C ILE A 37 3.86 -4.04 -3.71
N ASN A 38 3.42 -4.93 -4.60
CA ASN A 38 4.22 -6.08 -5.02
C ASN A 38 5.48 -5.65 -5.76
N ASP A 39 5.37 -4.68 -6.67
CA ASP A 39 6.50 -4.12 -7.41
C ASP A 39 7.49 -3.44 -6.45
N MET A 40 6.99 -2.67 -5.48
CA MET A 40 7.80 -2.08 -4.42
C MET A 40 8.52 -3.15 -3.59
N GLY A 41 7.85 -4.25 -3.25
CA GLY A 41 8.46 -5.36 -2.52
C GLY A 41 9.60 -6.03 -3.30
N ALA A 42 9.41 -6.23 -4.61
CA ALA A 42 10.44 -6.76 -5.49
C ALA A 42 11.63 -5.80 -5.62
N ALA A 43 11.36 -4.51 -5.84
CA ALA A 43 12.38 -3.47 -5.91
C ALA A 43 13.17 -3.35 -4.59
N LEU A 44 12.49 -3.38 -3.44
CA LEU A 44 13.13 -3.33 -2.13
C LEU A 44 14.10 -4.51 -1.93
N LYS A 45 13.70 -5.73 -2.33
CA LYS A 45 14.56 -6.92 -2.26
C LYS A 45 15.80 -6.76 -3.13
N GLU A 46 15.64 -6.27 -4.36
CA GLU A 46 16.75 -6.05 -5.28
C GLU A 46 17.72 -4.99 -4.75
N GLN A 47 17.21 -3.84 -4.30
CA GLN A 47 18.04 -2.74 -3.81
C GLN A 47 18.75 -3.11 -2.51
N LYS A 48 18.10 -3.85 -1.60
CA LYS A 48 18.76 -4.39 -0.42
C LYS A 48 19.93 -5.30 -0.80
N ALA A 49 19.74 -6.22 -1.74
CA ALA A 49 20.80 -7.13 -2.18
C ALA A 49 21.98 -6.36 -2.80
N LYS A 50 21.72 -5.32 -3.59
CA LYS A 50 22.77 -4.43 -4.14
C LYS A 50 23.53 -3.71 -3.02
N ALA A 51 22.82 -3.17 -2.05
CA ALA A 51 23.43 -2.49 -0.90
C ALA A 51 24.27 -3.45 -0.05
N ASP A 52 23.79 -4.67 0.18
CA ASP A 52 24.50 -5.70 0.94
C ASP A 52 25.79 -6.13 0.22
N ALA A 53 25.73 -6.29 -1.11
CA ALA A 53 26.90 -6.58 -1.93
C ALA A 53 27.93 -5.43 -1.91
N ALA A 54 27.49 -4.18 -2.01
CA ALA A 54 28.36 -3.01 -1.94
C ALA A 54 29.03 -2.90 -0.56
N ARG A 55 28.27 -3.14 0.52
CA ARG A 55 28.80 -3.19 1.89
C ARG A 55 29.86 -4.28 2.05
N ALA A 56 29.64 -5.46 1.48
CA ALA A 56 30.59 -6.58 1.56
C ALA A 56 31.92 -6.31 0.83
N GLN A 57 31.90 -5.47 -0.21
CA GLN A 57 33.09 -5.09 -0.97
C GLN A 57 33.89 -3.95 -0.31
N LEU A 58 33.32 -3.28 0.71
CA LEU A 58 33.98 -2.15 1.35
C LEU A 58 35.14 -2.62 2.23
N LYS A 59 36.35 -2.15 1.92
CA LYS A 59 37.54 -2.37 2.75
C LYS A 59 37.61 -1.28 3.81
N GLN A 60 37.36 -1.64 5.07
CA GLN A 60 37.38 -0.74 6.21
C GLN A 60 38.29 -1.30 7.32
N PRO A 61 38.98 -0.45 8.08
CA PRO A 61 39.54 -0.79 9.39
C PRO A 61 38.47 -1.33 10.34
N ASP A 62 38.85 -2.20 11.29
CA ASP A 62 37.91 -2.92 12.17
C ASP A 62 37.05 -1.99 13.04
N ASP A 63 37.62 -0.88 13.50
CA ASP A 63 36.93 0.14 14.30
C ASP A 63 35.84 0.87 13.51
N LEU A 64 36.15 1.29 12.27
CA LEU A 64 35.19 1.92 11.36
C LEU A 64 34.13 0.93 10.86
N LYS A 65 34.54 -0.33 10.64
CA LYS A 65 33.64 -1.40 10.22
C LYS A 65 32.52 -1.62 11.23
N ALA A 66 32.83 -1.70 12.51
CA ALA A 66 31.82 -1.91 13.55
C ALA A 66 30.78 -0.78 13.59
N VAL A 67 31.21 0.49 13.45
CA VAL A 67 30.31 1.64 13.46
C VAL A 67 29.46 1.68 12.19
N TYR A 68 30.07 1.46 11.03
CA TYR A 68 29.36 1.41 9.76
C TYR A 68 28.33 0.29 9.72
N ASP A 69 28.70 -0.91 10.15
CA ASP A 69 27.81 -2.07 10.20
C ASP A 69 26.57 -1.81 11.07
N LYS A 70 26.75 -1.15 12.23
CA LYS A 70 25.64 -0.75 13.10
C LYS A 70 24.75 0.32 12.47
N ALA A 71 25.34 1.28 11.76
CA ALA A 71 24.58 2.31 11.07
C ALA A 71 23.77 1.71 9.91
N TYR A 72 24.41 0.88 9.10
CA TYR A 72 23.80 0.17 7.97
C TYR A 72 22.65 -0.73 8.43
N ASP A 73 22.84 -1.47 9.53
CA ASP A 73 21.78 -2.31 10.09
C ASP A 73 20.53 -1.49 10.43
N LYS A 74 20.71 -0.36 11.12
CA LYS A 74 19.60 0.52 11.54
C LYS A 74 18.90 1.24 10.40
N THR A 75 19.61 1.58 9.33
CA THR A 75 19.08 2.44 8.25
C THR A 75 18.68 1.68 7.00
N VAL A 76 19.27 0.51 6.76
CA VAL A 76 19.05 -0.29 5.54
C VAL A 76 18.48 -1.65 5.90
N SER A 77 19.19 -2.45 6.68
CA SER A 77 18.80 -3.85 6.91
C SER A 77 17.47 -3.95 7.64
N LEU A 78 17.36 -3.32 8.81
CA LEU A 78 16.19 -3.40 9.68
C LEU A 78 14.92 -2.82 9.03
N PRO A 79 14.92 -1.62 8.41
CA PRO A 79 13.73 -1.13 7.72
C PRO A 79 13.31 -2.04 6.57
N ALA A 80 14.24 -2.50 5.75
CA ALA A 80 13.93 -3.36 4.61
C ALA A 80 13.37 -4.74 5.05
N ASP A 81 13.90 -5.30 6.13
CA ASP A 81 13.35 -6.53 6.73
C ASP A 81 11.96 -6.30 7.31
N THR A 82 11.76 -5.19 8.05
CA THR A 82 10.45 -4.83 8.61
C THR A 82 9.40 -4.70 7.52
N PHE A 83 9.71 -4.00 6.42
CA PHE A 83 8.81 -3.89 5.28
C PHE A 83 8.50 -5.25 4.65
N ARG A 84 9.52 -6.09 4.43
CA ARG A 84 9.33 -7.44 3.91
C ARG A 84 8.40 -8.28 4.78
N ASP A 85 8.50 -8.14 6.10
CA ASP A 85 7.75 -8.97 7.04
C ASP A 85 6.27 -8.53 7.11
N VAL A 86 5.96 -7.24 6.93
CA VAL A 86 4.57 -6.73 6.93
C VAL A 86 3.88 -6.79 5.57
N LEU A 87 4.64 -6.82 4.46
CA LEU A 87 4.11 -6.86 3.10
C LEU A 87 3.07 -7.97 2.86
N PRO A 88 3.27 -9.23 3.32
CA PRO A 88 2.28 -10.30 3.15
C PRO A 88 0.94 -9.99 3.82
N GLN A 89 0.95 -9.38 5.01
CA GLN A 89 -0.27 -9.02 5.75
C GLN A 89 -1.03 -7.89 5.04
N LEU A 90 -0.28 -6.93 4.50
CA LEU A 90 -0.83 -5.85 3.70
C LEU A 90 -1.51 -6.41 2.43
N ASN A 91 -0.83 -7.30 1.70
CA ASN A 91 -1.38 -7.99 0.54
C ASN A 91 -2.64 -8.79 0.88
N ALA A 92 -2.65 -9.54 1.98
CA ALA A 92 -3.83 -10.30 2.41
C ALA A 92 -5.05 -9.41 2.71
N THR A 93 -4.81 -8.18 3.18
CA THR A 93 -5.86 -7.18 3.43
C THR A 93 -6.46 -6.67 2.11
N PHE A 94 -5.60 -6.37 1.12
CA PHE A 94 -6.04 -6.00 -0.23
C PHE A 94 -6.79 -7.16 -0.92
N ASP A 95 -6.29 -8.38 -0.83
CA ASP A 95 -6.97 -9.58 -1.36
C ASP A 95 -8.37 -9.76 -0.77
N SER A 96 -8.50 -9.57 0.54
CA SER A 96 -9.80 -9.67 1.21
C SER A 96 -10.78 -8.61 0.70
N SER A 97 -10.30 -7.37 0.52
CA SER A 97 -11.10 -6.27 -0.02
C SER A 97 -11.51 -6.51 -1.48
N LEU A 98 -10.61 -7.07 -2.28
CA LEU A 98 -10.88 -7.44 -3.67
C LEU A 98 -11.92 -8.57 -3.76
N LYS A 99 -11.84 -9.60 -2.90
CA LYS A 99 -12.85 -10.66 -2.84
C LYS A 99 -14.25 -10.13 -2.55
N ILE A 100 -14.36 -9.15 -1.65
CA ILE A 100 -15.65 -8.49 -1.36
C ILE A 100 -16.15 -7.77 -2.61
N ALA A 101 -15.28 -7.00 -3.28
CA ALA A 101 -15.66 -6.28 -4.48
C ALA A 101 -16.03 -7.22 -5.65
N ASP A 102 -15.31 -8.33 -5.81
CA ASP A 102 -15.59 -9.38 -6.80
C ASP A 102 -16.95 -10.04 -6.54
N TYR A 103 -17.25 -10.34 -5.27
CA TYR A 103 -18.55 -10.87 -4.87
C TYR A 103 -19.68 -9.89 -5.20
N VAL A 104 -19.49 -8.60 -4.91
CA VAL A 104 -20.46 -7.55 -5.21
C VAL A 104 -20.70 -7.43 -6.72
N ASP A 105 -19.66 -7.47 -7.56
CA ASP A 105 -19.82 -7.42 -9.02
C ASP A 105 -20.59 -8.65 -9.54
N ALA A 106 -20.22 -9.85 -9.06
CA ALA A 106 -20.85 -11.10 -9.48
C ALA A 106 -22.34 -11.18 -9.10
N HIS A 107 -22.73 -10.58 -7.98
CA HIS A 107 -24.11 -10.64 -7.45
C HIS A 107 -24.85 -9.31 -7.58
N LYS A 108 -24.33 -8.33 -8.35
CA LYS A 108 -24.91 -6.98 -8.44
C LYS A 108 -26.40 -6.93 -8.77
N ALA A 109 -26.90 -7.87 -9.56
CA ALA A 109 -28.32 -7.97 -9.92
C ALA A 109 -29.21 -8.48 -8.78
N GLN A 110 -28.62 -9.07 -7.74
CA GLN A 110 -29.29 -9.63 -6.56
C GLN A 110 -29.09 -8.75 -5.31
N ILE A 111 -28.27 -7.69 -5.41
CA ILE A 111 -27.97 -6.78 -4.30
C ILE A 111 -28.85 -5.55 -4.41
N GLU A 112 -29.76 -5.39 -3.46
CA GLU A 112 -30.54 -4.17 -3.29
C GLU A 112 -29.91 -3.29 -2.20
N ILE A 113 -29.54 -2.05 -2.54
CA ILE A 113 -29.04 -1.07 -1.57
C ILE A 113 -30.22 -0.20 -1.15
N SER A 114 -30.84 -0.53 -0.02
CA SER A 114 -31.92 0.27 0.57
C SER A 114 -31.36 1.12 1.72
N GLY A 115 -31.30 2.44 1.54
CA GLY A 115 -30.86 3.37 2.57
C GLY A 115 -31.48 4.76 2.38
N SER A 116 -31.93 5.38 3.47
CA SER A 116 -32.41 6.76 3.45
C SER A 116 -31.24 7.70 3.13
N ILE A 117 -31.27 8.33 1.95
CA ILE A 117 -30.45 9.51 1.71
C ILE A 117 -31.04 10.59 2.63
N VAL A 118 -30.45 10.81 3.80
CA VAL A 118 -30.72 12.06 4.52
C VAL A 118 -30.15 13.17 3.64
N LYS A 119 -31.05 13.79 2.87
CA LYS A 119 -30.78 15.05 2.20
C LYS A 119 -30.65 16.10 3.30
N THR A 120 -29.42 16.41 3.68
CA THR A 120 -29.09 17.71 4.29
C THR A 120 -28.85 18.72 3.19
#